data_AF-A0A517PHG1-F1
#
_entry.id   AF-A0A517PHG1-F1
#
_cell.length_a   1.000
_cell.length_b   1.000
_cell.length_c   1.000
_cell.angle_alpha   90.00
_cell.angle_beta   90.00
_cell.angle_gamma   90.00
#
_symmetry.space_group_name_H-M   'P 1'
#
loop_
_entity.id
_entity.type
_entity.pdbx_description
1 polymer ?
#
loop_
_entity_poly.entity_id
_entity_poly.type
_entity_poly.pdbx_seq_one_letter_code
_entity_poly.pdbx_strand_id
1 'polypeptide(L)'
;MALKESVGKLPWYKILALIPLWLLILPLMAVLFLIFVPPVALFFFLQSLTGELLFYLSMWNAGRTLSGHRLRQQLAAGETGTLIIEHPLLAWGRTNAWWTPENILEEAPGPIPDFASEEYQDQLLDLIEQDLPHPWDEWCWQQYTSPHQGQARLLRVWNGKRYDLWFNTHYPAIPIVETTTAIARQLESETQPNSIK
;
A
#
# COMPACT_ATOMS: atom_id res chain seq x y z
N MET A 1 27.62 -37.25 -14.30
CA MET A 1 27.69 -36.99 -15.76
C MET A 1 26.95 -38.14 -16.45
N ALA A 2 25.93 -37.82 -17.27
CA ALA A 2 25.09 -38.72 -18.10
C ALA A 2 23.61 -38.87 -17.67
N LEU A 3 22.82 -37.80 -17.86
CA LEU A 3 21.38 -37.86 -18.13
C LEU A 3 21.09 -36.86 -19.25
N LYS A 4 21.49 -37.23 -20.48
CA LYS A 4 21.14 -36.55 -21.72
C LYS A 4 20.18 -37.47 -22.49
N GLU A 5 19.12 -37.91 -21.80
CA GLU A 5 18.14 -38.85 -22.33
C GLU A 5 17.18 -38.13 -23.29
N SER A 6 17.26 -38.57 -24.55
CA SER A 6 16.26 -38.54 -25.61
C SER A 6 14.99 -37.70 -25.36
N VAL A 7 15.09 -36.39 -25.60
CA VAL A 7 13.92 -35.66 -26.11
C VAL A 7 13.74 -36.15 -27.55
N GLY A 8 12.95 -37.21 -27.71
CA GLY A 8 12.59 -37.75 -29.02
C GLY A 8 11.99 -36.62 -29.86
N LYS A 9 12.65 -36.27 -30.97
CA LYS A 9 12.15 -35.25 -31.90
C LYS A 9 10.78 -35.68 -32.39
N LEU A 10 9.75 -34.94 -31.99
CA LEU A 10 8.40 -35.11 -32.54
C LEU A 10 8.49 -34.98 -34.07
N PRO A 11 7.92 -35.92 -34.83
CA PRO A 11 7.96 -35.84 -36.28
C PRO A 11 7.21 -34.59 -36.76
N TRP A 12 7.79 -33.88 -37.73
CA TRP A 12 7.36 -32.55 -38.18
C TRP A 12 5.87 -32.47 -38.58
N TYR A 13 5.30 -33.55 -39.13
CA TYR A 13 3.89 -33.58 -39.54
C TYR A 13 2.92 -33.49 -38.35
N LYS A 14 3.30 -33.96 -37.14
CA LYS A 14 2.48 -33.80 -35.93
C LYS A 14 2.40 -32.35 -35.48
N ILE A 15 3.48 -31.59 -35.65
CA ILE A 15 3.51 -30.15 -35.36
C ILE A 15 2.56 -29.41 -36.30
N LEU A 16 2.61 -29.73 -37.60
CA LEU A 16 1.69 -29.14 -38.58
C LEU A 16 0.22 -29.48 -38.29
N ALA A 17 -0.07 -30.70 -37.82
CA ALA A 17 -1.42 -31.11 -37.43
C ALA A 17 -1.95 -30.34 -36.21
N LEU A 18 -1.09 -29.80 -35.35
CA LEU A 18 -1.50 -29.01 -34.18
C LEU A 18 -1.81 -27.54 -34.53
N ILE A 19 -1.33 -27.01 -35.65
CA ILE A 19 -1.58 -25.63 -36.06
C ILE A 19 -3.08 -25.30 -36.15
N PRO A 20 -3.93 -26.08 -36.86
CA PRO A 20 -5.36 -25.77 -36.92
C PRO A 20 -6.06 -25.88 -35.56
N LEU A 21 -5.57 -26.78 -34.69
CA LEU A 21 -6.07 -26.90 -33.33
C LEU A 21 -5.76 -25.64 -32.51
N TRP A 22 -4.53 -25.12 -32.59
CA TRP A 22 -4.15 -23.86 -31.94
C TRP A 22 -4.95 -22.66 -32.44
N LEU A 23 -5.23 -22.60 -33.75
CA LEU A 23 -6.08 -21.54 -34.33
C LEU A 23 -7.52 -21.56 -33.77
N LEU A 24 -7.99 -22.69 -33.26
CA LEU A 24 -9.29 -22.80 -32.60
C LEU A 24 -9.22 -22.58 -31.09
N ILE A 25 -8.16 -23.06 -30.43
CA ILE A 25 -7.99 -22.93 -28.98
C ILE A 25 -7.68 -21.48 -28.58
N LEU A 26 -6.81 -20.76 -29.30
CA LEU A 26 -6.43 -19.39 -28.95
C LEU A 26 -7.61 -18.41 -28.90
N PRO A 27 -8.51 -18.33 -29.90
CA PRO A 27 -9.66 -17.43 -29.81
C PRO A 27 -10.63 -17.86 -28.71
N LEU A 28 -10.81 -19.17 -28.48
CA LEU A 28 -11.61 -19.66 -27.37
C LEU A 28 -11.04 -19.20 -26.03
N MET A 29 -9.73 -19.37 -25.82
CA MET A 29 -9.05 -18.87 -24.62
C MET A 29 -9.17 -17.35 -24.46
N ALA A 30 -9.04 -16.59 -25.55
CA ALA A 30 -9.21 -15.14 -25.52
C ALA A 30 -10.64 -14.75 -25.10
N VAL A 31 -11.65 -15.45 -25.62
CA VAL A 31 -13.06 -15.25 -25.23
C VAL A 31 -13.27 -15.60 -23.76
N LEU A 32 -12.75 -16.74 -23.29
CA LEU A 32 -12.84 -17.11 -21.88
C LEU A 32 -12.14 -16.06 -20.99
N PHE A 33 -10.95 -15.60 -21.36
CA PHE A 33 -10.24 -14.55 -20.63
C PHE A 33 -11.07 -13.26 -20.56
N LEU A 34 -11.66 -12.82 -21.68
CA LEU A 34 -12.52 -11.63 -21.73
C LEU A 34 -13.81 -11.78 -20.91
N ILE A 35 -14.32 -13.01 -20.74
CA ILE A 35 -15.51 -13.27 -19.92
C ILE A 35 -15.17 -13.31 -18.44
N PHE A 36 -14.07 -13.96 -18.05
CA PHE A 36 -13.78 -14.24 -16.64
C PHE A 36 -12.91 -13.18 -15.95
N VAL A 37 -11.94 -12.58 -16.65
CA VAL A 37 -11.01 -11.64 -16.01
C VAL A 37 -11.66 -10.33 -15.61
N PRO A 38 -12.49 -9.66 -16.44
CA PRO A 38 -13.08 -8.38 -16.05
C PRO A 38 -14.00 -8.45 -14.81
N PRO A 39 -14.88 -9.44 -14.64
CA PRO A 39 -15.68 -9.57 -13.41
C PRO A 39 -14.83 -9.80 -12.16
N VAL A 40 -13.79 -10.62 -12.26
CA VAL A 40 -12.86 -10.87 -11.14
C VAL A 40 -12.10 -9.58 -10.80
N ALA A 41 -11.57 -8.88 -11.79
CA ALA A 41 -10.89 -7.59 -11.58
C ALA A 41 -11.83 -6.53 -11.00
N LEU A 42 -13.07 -6.45 -11.48
CA LEU A 42 -14.10 -5.55 -10.95
C LEU A 42 -14.44 -5.88 -9.50
N PHE A 43 -14.56 -7.16 -9.16
CA PHE A 43 -14.82 -7.59 -7.78
C PHE A 43 -13.71 -7.14 -6.84
N PHE A 44 -12.43 -7.38 -7.18
CA PHE A 44 -11.29 -6.91 -6.38
C PHE A 44 -11.24 -5.38 -6.29
N PHE A 45 -11.56 -4.67 -7.38
CA PHE A 45 -11.62 -3.21 -7.38
C PHE A 45 -12.71 -2.68 -6.43
N LEU A 46 -13.91 -3.24 -6.48
CA LEU A 46 -15.04 -2.85 -5.62
C LEU A 46 -14.79 -3.20 -4.14
N GLN A 47 -14.24 -4.39 -3.86
CA GLN A 47 -13.85 -4.80 -2.51
C GLN A 47 -12.86 -3.79 -1.91
N SER A 48 -11.83 -3.45 -2.69
CA SER A 48 -10.84 -2.47 -2.24
C SER A 48 -11.41 -1.07 -2.06
N LEU A 49 -12.26 -0.59 -2.98
CA LEU A 49 -12.90 0.72 -2.86
C LEU A 49 -13.82 0.78 -1.63
N THR A 50 -14.53 -0.31 -1.33
CA THR A 50 -15.40 -0.42 -0.16
C THR A 50 -14.60 -0.39 1.13
N GLY A 51 -13.50 -1.15 1.22
CA GLY A 51 -12.63 -1.16 2.40
C GLY A 51 -12.05 0.22 2.71
N GLU A 52 -11.66 0.96 1.68
CA GLU A 52 -11.11 2.32 1.80
C GLU A 52 -12.18 3.36 2.16
N LEU A 53 -13.39 3.22 1.62
CA LEU A 53 -14.50 4.07 2.01
C LEU A 53 -14.89 3.83 3.48
N LEU A 54 -14.95 2.58 3.91
CA LEU A 54 -15.23 2.23 5.30
C LEU A 54 -14.14 2.75 6.23
N PHE A 55 -12.88 2.65 5.83
CA PHE A 55 -11.75 3.24 6.54
C PHE A 55 -11.86 4.77 6.64
N TYR A 56 -12.16 5.46 5.53
CA TYR A 56 -12.38 6.91 5.56
C TYR A 56 -13.53 7.29 6.50
N LEU A 57 -14.65 6.58 6.41
CA LEU A 57 -15.83 6.83 7.25
C LEU A 57 -15.54 6.56 8.72
N SER A 58 -14.73 5.55 9.07
CA SER A 58 -14.34 5.31 10.46
C SER A 58 -13.48 6.46 11.00
N MET A 59 -12.53 6.95 10.21
CA MET A 59 -11.71 8.11 10.58
C MET A 59 -12.52 9.40 10.67
N TRP A 60 -13.50 9.59 9.78
CA TRP A 60 -14.43 10.72 9.81
C TRP A 60 -15.28 10.69 11.08
N ASN A 61 -15.86 9.54 11.42
CA ASN A 61 -16.67 9.35 12.62
C ASN A 61 -15.85 9.54 13.90
N ALA A 62 -14.57 9.21 13.88
CA ALA A 62 -13.63 9.48 14.98
C ALA A 62 -13.19 10.96 15.07
N GLY A 63 -13.62 11.84 14.15
CA GLY A 63 -13.18 13.24 14.09
C GLY A 63 -11.71 13.40 13.70
N ARG A 64 -11.10 12.37 13.11
CA ARG A 64 -9.67 12.30 12.78
C ARG A 64 -9.39 12.58 11.31
N THR A 65 -10.29 13.26 10.62
CA THR A 65 -10.05 13.75 9.26
C THR A 65 -9.73 15.25 9.27
N LEU A 66 -8.79 15.68 8.44
CA LEU A 66 -8.43 17.08 8.28
C LEU A 66 -8.60 17.50 6.81
N SER A 67 -9.40 18.53 6.56
CA SER A 67 -9.53 19.06 5.20
C SER A 67 -8.30 19.88 4.82
N GLY A 68 -7.91 19.84 3.55
CA GLY A 68 -6.78 20.64 3.05
C GLY A 68 -6.99 22.16 3.25
N HIS A 69 -8.23 22.64 3.28
CA HIS A 69 -8.49 24.04 3.62
C HIS A 69 -8.14 24.36 5.07
N ARG A 70 -8.57 23.52 6.02
CA ARG A 70 -8.30 23.72 7.45
C ARG A 70 -6.81 23.61 7.74
N LEU A 71 -6.13 22.64 7.13
CA LEU A 71 -4.67 22.52 7.19
C LEU A 71 -3.98 23.80 6.71
N ARG A 72 -4.36 24.35 5.55
CA ARG A 72 -3.79 25.62 5.07
C ARG A 72 -4.00 26.79 6.03
N GLN A 73 -5.14 26.85 6.70
CA GLN A 73 -5.39 27.87 7.72
C GLN A 73 -4.48 27.68 8.94
N GLN A 74 -4.30 26.44 9.40
CA GLN A 74 -3.38 26.10 10.49
C GLN A 74 -1.94 26.50 10.15
N LEU A 75 -1.45 26.13 8.96
CA LEU A 75 -0.11 26.50 8.49
C LEU A 75 0.05 28.01 8.32
N ALA A 76 -0.97 28.71 7.82
CA ALA A 76 -0.95 30.17 7.70
C ALA A 76 -0.96 30.88 9.07
N ALA A 77 -1.48 30.22 10.12
CA ALA A 77 -1.41 30.69 11.49
C ALA A 77 -0.07 30.37 12.18
N GLY A 78 0.86 29.71 11.48
CA GLY A 78 2.18 29.35 12.01
C GLY A 78 2.22 28.02 12.77
N GLU A 79 1.19 27.18 12.65
CA GLU A 79 1.25 25.82 13.20
C GLU A 79 2.33 25.00 12.48
N THR A 80 3.21 24.36 13.25
CA THR A 80 4.23 23.43 12.75
C THR A 80 3.71 21.99 12.81
N GLY A 81 4.44 21.07 12.18
CA GLY A 81 4.10 19.65 12.26
C GLY A 81 4.82 18.82 11.21
N THR A 82 4.38 17.57 11.07
CA THR A 82 4.94 16.59 10.14
C THR A 82 3.85 16.04 9.23
N LEU A 83 4.16 15.91 7.94
CA LEU A 83 3.36 15.16 6.98
C LEU A 83 3.85 13.70 6.94
N ILE A 84 2.95 12.74 7.16
CA ILE A 84 3.26 11.31 7.03
C ILE A 84 2.64 10.81 5.74
N ILE A 85 3.44 10.18 4.88
CA ILE A 85 2.98 9.46 3.70
C ILE A 85 3.03 7.97 3.99
N GLU A 86 1.85 7.35 4.04
CA GLU A 86 1.71 5.92 4.29
C GLU A 86 1.62 5.17 2.95
N HIS A 87 2.46 4.16 2.78
CA HIS A 87 2.53 3.28 1.62
C HIS A 87 1.94 1.89 1.95
N PRO A 88 1.05 1.35 1.11
CA PRO A 88 0.67 -0.04 1.22
C PRO A 88 1.77 -0.93 0.61
N LEU A 89 2.09 -2.04 1.27
CA LEU A 89 3.19 -2.98 0.92
C LEU A 89 3.17 -3.45 -0.53
N LEU A 90 1.99 -3.67 -1.11
CA LEU A 90 1.84 -4.35 -2.39
C LEU A 90 0.94 -3.55 -3.35
N ALA A 91 1.56 -2.52 -3.92
CA ALA A 91 1.22 -1.92 -5.22
C ALA A 91 -0.04 -1.02 -5.32
N TRP A 92 -0.09 -0.32 -6.47
CA TRP A 92 -1.17 0.53 -7.01
C TRP A 92 -1.18 2.01 -6.60
N GLY A 93 -0.12 2.53 -5.99
CA GLY A 93 0.03 3.99 -5.75
C GLY A 93 -1.02 4.56 -4.80
N ARG A 94 -1.66 3.70 -4.00
CA ARG A 94 -2.64 4.10 -2.99
C ARG A 94 -1.95 4.53 -1.72
N THR A 95 -1.34 5.71 -1.74
CA THR A 95 -0.77 6.28 -0.51
C THR A 95 -1.82 7.09 0.24
N ASN A 96 -1.76 7.05 1.56
CA ASN A 96 -2.52 7.93 2.43
C ASN A 96 -1.62 9.08 2.88
N ALA A 97 -2.20 10.26 3.07
CA ALA A 97 -1.51 11.40 3.66
C ALA A 97 -2.11 11.70 5.03
N TRP A 98 -1.25 11.85 6.02
CA TRP A 98 -1.61 12.15 7.39
C TRP A 98 -0.88 13.40 7.88
N TRP A 99 -1.53 14.16 8.74
CA TRP A 99 -0.97 15.34 9.38
C TRP A 99 -0.91 15.16 10.88
N THR A 100 0.24 15.47 11.48
CA THR A 100 0.38 15.62 12.93
C THR A 100 1.04 16.96 13.25
N PRO A 101 0.64 17.67 14.33
CA PRO A 101 1.34 18.87 14.78
C PRO A 101 2.70 18.56 15.42
N GLU A 102 2.98 17.30 15.73
CA GLU A 102 4.22 16.84 16.34
C GLU A 102 5.40 16.82 15.36
N ASN A 103 6.62 16.98 15.89
CA ASN A 103 7.85 16.86 15.12
C ASN A 103 8.37 15.42 15.24
N ILE A 104 7.93 14.57 14.32
CA ILE A 104 8.30 13.15 14.32
C ILE A 104 9.81 12.95 14.24
N LEU A 105 10.55 13.88 13.62
CA LEU A 105 12.01 13.80 13.52
C LEU A 105 12.69 13.82 14.90
N GLU A 106 12.07 14.47 15.89
CA GLU A 106 12.59 14.58 17.26
C GLU A 106 12.04 13.48 18.18
N GLU A 107 10.84 12.99 17.90
CA GLU A 107 10.13 12.02 18.75
C GLU A 107 10.41 10.55 18.37
N ALA A 108 10.94 10.31 17.16
CA ALA A 108 11.24 8.98 16.68
C ALA A 108 12.20 8.23 17.64
N PRO A 109 11.93 6.96 17.98
CA PRO A 109 12.76 6.17 18.89
C PRO A 109 14.12 5.79 18.28
N GLY A 110 14.31 6.04 16.98
CA GLY A 110 15.52 5.71 16.22
C GLY A 110 15.60 6.51 14.93
N PRO A 111 16.66 6.29 14.13
CA PRO A 111 16.81 6.95 12.84
C PRO A 111 15.65 6.57 11.91
N ILE A 112 15.14 7.56 11.19
CA ILE A 112 14.10 7.36 10.18
C ILE A 112 14.76 6.66 8.99
N PRO A 113 14.23 5.52 8.54
CA PRO A 113 14.82 4.79 7.43
C PRO A 113 14.72 5.59 6.12
N ASP A 114 15.75 5.52 5.30
CA ASP A 114 15.69 6.02 3.93
C ASP A 114 14.92 5.02 3.06
N PHE A 115 13.68 5.35 2.72
CA PHE A 115 12.79 4.51 1.91
C PHE A 115 13.35 4.21 0.50
N ALA A 116 14.25 5.05 -0.01
CA ALA A 116 14.90 4.83 -1.31
C ALA A 116 16.15 3.95 -1.22
N SER A 117 16.64 3.67 -0.01
CA SER A 117 17.85 2.86 0.19
C SER A 117 17.59 1.38 -0.10
N GLU A 118 18.54 0.72 -0.77
CA GLU A 118 18.49 -0.73 -1.02
C GLU A 118 18.46 -1.51 0.29
N GLU A 119 19.22 -1.06 1.30
CA GLU A 119 19.26 -1.69 2.63
C GLU A 119 17.87 -1.76 3.28
N TYR A 120 17.10 -0.67 3.23
CA TYR A 120 15.74 -0.66 3.76
C TYR A 120 14.82 -1.61 2.98
N GLN A 121 14.94 -1.65 1.64
CA GLN A 121 14.12 -2.53 0.81
C GLN A 121 14.42 -4.01 1.09
N ASP A 122 15.69 -4.37 1.25
CA ASP A 122 16.10 -5.75 1.58
C ASP A 122 15.61 -6.14 2.98
N GLN A 123 15.78 -5.27 3.98
CA GLN A 123 15.26 -5.51 5.34
C GLN A 123 13.74 -5.67 5.35
N LEU A 124 13.03 -4.85 4.57
CA LEU A 124 11.57 -4.93 4.46
C LEU A 124 11.13 -6.27 3.85
N LEU A 125 11.85 -6.78 2.83
CA LEU A 125 11.57 -8.09 2.23
C LEU A 125 11.79 -9.22 3.24
N ASP A 126 12.91 -9.22 3.96
CA ASP A 126 13.19 -10.23 5.00
C ASP A 126 12.12 -10.24 6.10
N LEU A 127 11.61 -9.06 6.46
CA LEU A 127 10.55 -8.90 7.46
C LEU A 127 9.18 -9.35 6.93
N ILE A 128 8.86 -9.06 5.65
CA ILE A 128 7.66 -9.57 4.98
C ILE A 128 7.67 -11.11 4.97
N GLU A 129 8.81 -11.74 4.67
CA GLU A 129 8.92 -13.22 4.69
C GLU A 129 8.68 -13.82 6.08
N GLN A 130 8.90 -13.03 7.14
CA GLN A 130 8.70 -13.42 8.53
C GLN A 130 7.34 -12.98 9.10
N ASP A 131 6.49 -12.33 8.31
CA ASP A 131 5.25 -11.69 8.76
C ASP A 131 5.47 -10.70 9.94
N LEU A 132 6.61 -10.00 9.94
CA LEU A 132 6.96 -9.01 10.98
C LEU A 132 6.95 -7.58 10.41
N PRO A 133 6.48 -6.57 11.17
CA PRO A 133 6.56 -5.19 10.74
C PRO A 133 7.98 -4.65 10.97
N HIS A 134 8.40 -3.71 10.15
CA HIS A 134 9.61 -2.95 10.46
C HIS A 134 9.38 -2.09 11.71
N PRO A 135 10.34 -1.98 12.66
CA PRO A 135 10.12 -1.27 13.93
C PRO A 135 9.66 0.19 13.77
N TRP A 136 10.17 0.89 12.74
CA TRP A 136 9.71 2.23 12.37
C TRP A 136 8.22 2.23 11.99
N ASP A 137 7.79 1.29 11.15
CA ASP A 137 6.41 1.22 10.69
C ASP A 137 5.45 0.80 11.80
N GLU A 138 5.86 -0.12 12.67
CA GLU A 138 5.10 -0.49 13.85
C GLU A 138 4.91 0.71 14.78
N TRP A 139 5.97 1.47 15.05
CA TRP A 139 5.89 2.67 15.87
C TRP A 139 5.00 3.73 15.24
N CYS A 140 5.16 4.03 13.94
CA CYS A 140 4.29 4.96 13.22
C CYS A 140 2.82 4.52 13.25
N TRP A 141 2.55 3.22 13.10
CA TRP A 141 1.21 2.68 13.21
C TRP A 141 0.61 2.93 14.59
N GLN A 142 1.31 2.54 15.64
CA GLN A 142 0.83 2.65 17.02
C GLN A 142 0.59 4.11 17.43
N GLN A 143 1.53 5.01 17.11
CA GLN A 143 1.47 6.40 17.57
C GLN A 143 0.60 7.29 16.69
N TYR A 144 0.57 7.06 15.37
CA TYR A 144 0.04 8.05 14.42
C TYR A 144 -1.08 7.54 13.54
N THR A 145 -0.87 6.44 12.80
CA THR A 145 -1.75 6.07 11.68
C THR A 145 -2.80 5.01 12.03
N SER A 146 -2.69 4.32 13.17
CA SER A 146 -3.71 3.37 13.64
C SER A 146 -5.07 4.07 13.77
N PRO A 147 -6.18 3.53 13.25
CA PRO A 147 -7.51 4.14 13.33
C PRO A 147 -8.01 4.39 14.74
N HIS A 148 -7.63 3.51 15.67
CA HIS A 148 -8.21 3.50 17.01
C HIS A 148 -7.41 4.34 18.01
N GLN A 149 -6.08 4.34 17.90
CA GLN A 149 -5.20 4.92 18.92
C GLN A 149 -4.31 6.04 18.39
N GLY A 150 -4.10 6.10 17.07
CA GLY A 150 -3.19 7.06 16.48
C GLY A 150 -3.61 8.52 16.72
N GLN A 151 -2.63 9.42 16.67
CA GLN A 151 -2.84 10.85 16.92
C GLN A 151 -2.95 11.67 15.62
N ALA A 152 -2.44 11.14 14.51
CA ALA A 152 -2.43 11.86 13.23
C ALA A 152 -3.85 12.00 12.65
N ARG A 153 -4.06 13.07 11.89
CA ARG A 153 -5.31 13.34 11.18
C ARG A 153 -5.16 12.97 9.71
N LEU A 154 -6.10 12.17 9.22
CA LEU A 154 -6.17 11.75 7.82
C LEU A 154 -6.51 12.96 6.93
N LEU A 155 -5.58 13.35 6.06
CA LEU A 155 -5.81 14.40 5.06
C LEU A 155 -6.49 13.84 3.83
N ARG A 156 -6.00 12.69 3.36
CA ARG A 156 -6.46 12.10 2.11
C ARG A 156 -6.21 10.60 2.09
N VAL A 157 -7.24 9.89 1.64
CA VAL A 157 -7.15 8.51 1.18
C VAL A 157 -6.87 8.55 -0.32
N TRP A 158 -5.88 7.77 -0.74
CA TRP A 158 -5.38 7.67 -2.12
C TRP A 158 -4.66 8.91 -2.64
N ASN A 159 -3.57 8.68 -3.38
CA ASN A 159 -2.72 9.73 -3.95
C ASN A 159 -2.10 10.66 -2.88
N GLY A 160 -1.74 10.14 -1.71
CA GLY A 160 -0.92 10.86 -0.73
C GLY A 160 0.36 11.45 -1.33
N LYS A 161 0.95 10.82 -2.36
CA LYS A 161 2.13 11.36 -3.07
C LYS A 161 1.86 12.70 -3.78
N ARG A 162 0.62 12.99 -4.16
CA ARG A 162 0.28 14.33 -4.69
C ARG A 162 0.37 15.41 -3.60
N TYR A 163 0.13 15.03 -2.34
CA TYR A 163 0.31 15.93 -1.20
C TYR A 163 1.78 16.14 -0.90
N ASP A 164 2.61 15.11 -0.99
CA ASP A 164 4.07 15.25 -0.89
C ASP A 164 4.61 16.30 -1.87
N LEU A 165 4.32 16.15 -3.17
CA LEU A 165 4.73 17.14 -4.19
C LEU A 165 4.20 18.56 -3.88
N TRP A 166 2.93 18.67 -3.47
CA TRP A 166 2.33 19.95 -3.16
C TRP A 166 2.96 20.60 -1.91
N PHE A 167 3.25 19.83 -0.86
CA PHE A 167 3.91 20.28 0.37
C PHE A 167 5.35 20.72 0.10
N ASN A 168 6.14 19.93 -0.63
CA ASN A 168 7.49 20.32 -1.03
C ASN A 168 7.51 21.63 -1.82
N THR A 169 6.46 21.89 -2.59
CA THR A 169 6.35 23.13 -3.38
C THR A 169 5.93 24.35 -2.54
N HIS A 170 4.97 24.20 -1.62
CA HIS A 170 4.34 25.34 -0.93
C HIS A 170 4.81 25.53 0.51
N TYR A 171 5.31 24.47 1.15
CA TYR A 171 5.71 24.42 2.56
C TYR A 171 6.98 23.58 2.75
N PRO A 172 8.12 23.93 2.11
CA PRO A 172 9.34 23.13 2.13
C PRO A 172 10.00 22.99 3.51
N ALA A 173 9.60 23.81 4.49
CA ALA A 173 10.09 23.70 5.86
C ALA A 173 9.40 22.59 6.66
N ILE A 174 8.29 22.03 6.16
CA ILE A 174 7.54 20.99 6.84
C ILE A 174 8.20 19.64 6.54
N PRO A 175 8.65 18.88 7.55
CA PRO A 175 9.19 17.55 7.32
C PRO A 175 8.12 16.60 6.77
N ILE A 176 8.57 15.75 5.85
CA ILE A 176 7.77 14.68 5.27
C ILE A 176 8.45 13.37 5.62
N VAL A 177 7.71 12.44 6.21
CA VAL A 177 8.20 11.10 6.56
C VAL A 177 7.35 10.05 5.84
N GLU A 178 7.99 8.97 5.41
CA GLU A 178 7.32 7.84 4.76
C GLU A 178 7.20 6.66 5.76
N THR A 179 6.14 5.85 5.63
CA THR A 179 5.94 4.64 6.44
C THR A 179 5.16 3.59 5.65
N THR A 180 5.36 2.31 5.95
CA THR A 180 4.65 1.16 5.36
C THR A 180 3.90 0.36 6.45
N THR A 181 2.79 0.90 6.95
CA THR A 181 2.08 0.31 8.10
C THR A 181 1.17 -0.88 7.79
N ALA A 182 1.24 -1.45 6.58
CA ALA A 182 0.31 -2.50 6.16
C ALA A 182 0.51 -3.85 6.90
N ILE A 183 1.75 -4.27 7.22
CA ILE A 183 1.97 -5.48 8.05
C ILE A 183 1.48 -5.22 9.47
N ALA A 184 1.83 -4.07 10.07
CA ALA A 184 1.40 -3.72 11.42
C ALA A 184 -0.13 -3.75 11.55
N ARG A 185 -0.83 -3.21 10.54
CA ARG A 185 -2.28 -3.28 10.42
C ARG A 185 -2.81 -4.72 10.33
N GLN A 186 -2.17 -5.57 9.53
CA GLN A 186 -2.58 -6.96 9.38
C GLN A 186 -2.44 -7.71 10.73
N LEU A 187 -1.31 -7.57 11.40
CA LEU A 187 -1.06 -8.20 12.70
C LEU A 187 -2.03 -7.71 13.78
N GLU A 188 -2.37 -6.43 13.81
CA GLU A 188 -3.41 -5.92 14.71
C GLU A 188 -4.76 -6.58 14.43
N SER A 189 -5.13 -6.75 13.16
CA SER A 189 -6.39 -7.39 12.77
C SER A 189 -6.46 -8.87 13.12
N GLU A 190 -5.32 -9.58 13.09
CA GLU A 190 -5.21 -10.99 13.49
C GLU A 190 -5.23 -11.16 15.02
N THR A 191 -4.66 -10.19 15.74
CA THR A 191 -4.56 -10.23 17.20
C THR A 191 -5.86 -9.82 17.88
N GLN A 192 -6.68 -8.96 17.27
CA GLN A 192 -7.99 -8.61 17.81
C GLN A 192 -8.91 -9.85 17.77
N PRO A 193 -9.20 -10.50 18.92
CA PRO A 193 -10.11 -11.65 18.93
C PRO A 193 -11.45 -11.18 18.38
N ASN A 194 -12.08 -11.99 17.52
CA ASN A 194 -13.43 -11.78 16.98
C ASN A 194 -14.44 -11.48 18.11
N SER A 195 -14.46 -10.25 18.58
CA SER A 195 -15.30 -9.77 19.69
C SER A 195 -16.66 -9.31 19.19
N ILE A 196 -16.95 -9.61 17.92
CA ILE A 196 -18.28 -9.52 17.34
C ILE A 196 -19.10 -10.69 17.89
N LYS A 197 -19.64 -10.48 19.09
CA LYS A 197 -20.82 -11.20 19.60
C LYS A 197 -22.08 -10.50 19.13
#